data_AF-A0A1X7UDU7-F1
#
_entry.id   AF-A0A1X7UDU7-F1
#
_cell.length_a   1.000
_cell.length_b   1.000
_cell.length_c   1.000
_cell.angle_alpha   90.00
_cell.angle_beta   90.00
_cell.angle_gamma   90.00
#
_symmetry.space_group_name_H-M   'P 1'
#
loop_
_entity.id
_entity.type
_entity.pdbx_description
1 polymer ?
#
loop_
_entity_poly.entity_id
_entity_poly.type
_entity_poly.pdbx_seq_one_letter_code
_entity_poly.pdbx_strand_id
1 'polypeptide(L)'
;MLKLAFPNIEDLQNTLLQDRLKLNVTRSIVQVIHIKGQHWAVLSNISCQDAGNNDICIYDSFYNDIDDRTAKLINNMTHGKIHSSHVHSKLKKEGGTDCGVFAIAIATSLLYNQSPLKFQQPQMRHHLILCFENNSLVPFP
;
A
#
# COMPACT_ATOMS: atom_id res chain seq x y z
N MET A 1 15.07 -0.19 -0.75
CA MET A 1 14.98 0.15 -2.18
C MET A 1 14.03 1.32 -2.45
N LEU A 2 12.70 1.22 -2.21
CA LEU A 2 11.79 2.36 -2.44
C LEU A 2 12.18 3.64 -1.66
N LYS A 3 12.47 3.53 -0.36
CA LYS A 3 12.93 4.67 0.44
C LYS A 3 14.21 5.34 -0.09
N LEU A 4 15.07 4.57 -0.77
CA LEU A 4 16.30 5.10 -1.39
C LEU A 4 15.97 5.86 -2.68
N ALA A 5 15.04 5.35 -3.49
CA ALA A 5 14.60 6.00 -4.73
C ALA A 5 13.71 7.23 -4.47
N PHE A 6 12.95 7.23 -3.36
CA PHE A 6 12.04 8.30 -2.95
C PHE A 6 12.39 8.80 -1.54
N PRO A 7 13.52 9.51 -1.37
CA PRO A 7 13.99 9.93 -0.04
C PRO A 7 13.04 10.91 0.65
N ASN A 8 12.26 11.66 -0.14
CA ASN A 8 11.30 12.66 0.36
C ASN A 8 10.04 12.03 0.99
N ILE A 9 9.79 10.73 0.79
CA ILE A 9 8.70 10.02 1.47
C ILE A 9 9.20 9.68 2.86
N GLU A 10 8.84 10.48 3.86
CA GLU A 10 9.22 10.23 5.26
C GLU A 10 8.57 8.94 5.80
N ASP A 11 7.38 8.61 5.30
CA ASP A 11 6.41 7.67 5.88
C ASP A 11 6.42 6.23 5.30
N LEU A 12 7.58 5.72 4.88
CA LEU A 12 7.76 4.31 4.52
C LEU A 12 8.61 3.60 5.58
N GLN A 13 7.96 3.19 6.67
CA GLN A 13 8.59 2.68 7.88
C GLN A 13 8.44 1.18 8.05
N ASN A 14 9.22 0.60 8.97
CA ASN A 14 9.14 -0.82 9.31
C ASN A 14 7.77 -1.19 9.87
N THR A 15 7.11 -2.18 9.28
CA THR A 15 5.78 -2.63 9.66
C THR A 15 5.72 -3.27 11.05
N LEU A 16 6.85 -3.74 11.60
CA LEU A 16 6.95 -4.19 12.99
C LEU A 16 6.67 -3.07 14.00
N LEU A 17 6.75 -1.80 13.58
CA LEU A 17 6.51 -0.64 14.43
C LEU A 17 5.13 -0.02 14.21
N GLN A 18 4.27 -0.63 13.38
CA GLN A 18 3.01 -0.02 12.93
C GLN A 18 2.09 0.45 14.08
N ASP A 19 2.07 -0.25 15.22
CA ASP A 19 1.26 0.14 16.38
C ASP A 19 1.74 1.43 17.07
N ARG A 20 2.95 1.89 16.75
CA ARG A 20 3.57 3.10 17.29
C ARG A 20 3.79 4.19 16.24
N LEU A 21 3.48 3.92 14.97
CA LEU A 21 3.66 4.91 13.91
C LEU A 21 2.69 6.08 14.10
N LYS A 22 3.17 7.27 13.75
CA LYS A 22 2.42 8.51 13.69
C LYS A 22 2.71 9.15 12.34
N LEU A 23 1.80 8.97 11.40
CA LEU A 23 1.96 9.43 10.02
C LEU A 23 1.51 10.89 9.90
N ASN A 24 2.27 11.67 9.14
CA ASN A 24 1.90 13.06 8.89
C ASN A 24 1.01 13.16 7.64
N VAL A 25 -0.30 13.06 7.84
CA VAL A 25 -1.30 13.06 6.76
C VAL A 25 -1.39 14.37 5.95
N THR A 26 -0.73 15.44 6.40
CA THR A 26 -0.62 16.70 5.64
C THR A 26 0.37 16.62 4.47
N ARG A 27 1.13 15.52 4.39
CA ARG A 27 2.10 15.22 3.33
C ARG A 27 1.68 13.97 2.56
N SER A 28 2.30 13.73 1.41
CA SER A 28 2.12 12.47 0.68
C SER A 28 2.65 11.29 1.49
N ILE A 29 1.76 10.37 1.86
CA ILE A 29 2.10 9.17 2.63
C ILE A 29 1.96 7.92 1.75
N VAL A 30 2.85 6.94 1.96
CA VAL A 30 2.75 5.58 1.42
C VAL A 30 3.32 4.63 2.47
N GLN A 31 2.47 3.89 3.17
CA GLN A 31 2.86 2.97 4.23
C GLN A 31 2.31 1.58 3.97
N VAL A 32 3.18 0.57 3.91
CA VAL A 32 2.77 -0.83 3.91
C VAL A 32 2.34 -1.22 5.32
N ILE A 33 1.20 -1.89 5.49
CA ILE A 33 0.68 -2.32 6.78
C ILE A 33 0.38 -3.81 6.78
N HIS A 34 0.53 -4.43 7.94
CA HIS A 34 0.18 -5.82 8.17
C HIS A 34 -1.13 -5.91 8.94
N ILE A 35 -2.14 -6.53 8.33
CA ILE A 35 -3.50 -6.61 8.87
C ILE A 35 -3.98 -8.06 8.92
N LYS A 36 -4.99 -8.32 9.78
CA LYS A 36 -5.66 -9.62 9.90
C LYS A 36 -4.72 -10.83 10.09
N GLY A 37 -3.54 -10.59 10.67
CA GLY A 37 -2.57 -11.62 11.09
C GLY A 37 -1.67 -12.19 9.98
N GLN A 38 -2.00 -12.03 8.70
CA GLN A 38 -1.22 -12.63 7.61
C GLN A 38 -1.33 -11.88 6.27
N HIS A 39 -1.84 -10.65 6.27
CA HIS A 39 -2.17 -9.93 5.04
C HIS A 39 -1.49 -8.57 4.97
N TRP A 40 -1.05 -8.20 3.78
CA TRP A 40 -0.36 -6.94 3.52
C TRP A 40 -1.23 -6.02 2.68
N ALA A 41 -1.35 -4.77 3.12
CA ALA A 41 -2.08 -3.70 2.44
C ALA A 41 -1.25 -2.41 2.41
N VAL A 42 -1.70 -1.40 1.69
CA VAL A 42 -1.03 -0.09 1.61
C VAL A 42 -1.97 1.03 2.04
N LEU A 43 -1.51 1.89 2.94
CA LEU A 43 -2.15 3.17 3.27
C LEU A 43 -1.50 4.27 2.46
N SER A 44 -2.31 5.15 1.88
CA SER A 44 -1.82 6.30 1.13
C SER A 44 -2.87 7.39 1.04
N ASN A 45 -2.47 8.65 0.94
CA ASN A 45 -3.32 9.75 0.49
C ASN A 45 -3.02 10.18 -0.95
N ILE A 46 -2.00 9.58 -1.59
CA ILE A 46 -1.73 9.78 -3.02
C ILE A 46 -2.83 9.09 -3.81
N SER A 47 -3.41 9.80 -4.79
CA SER A 47 -4.45 9.27 -5.71
C SER A 47 -5.75 8.82 -5.01
N CYS A 48 -6.06 9.41 -3.85
CA CYS A 48 -7.35 9.25 -3.16
C CYS A 48 -8.38 10.19 -3.82
N GLN A 49 -9.10 9.71 -4.85
CA GLN A 49 -9.89 10.57 -5.76
C GLN A 49 -11.22 11.10 -5.19
N ASP A 50 -11.76 10.51 -4.11
CA ASP A 50 -13.10 10.81 -3.60
C ASP A 50 -13.11 11.52 -2.23
N ALA A 51 -11.96 11.98 -1.77
CA ALA A 51 -11.76 12.28 -0.36
C ALA A 51 -11.30 13.73 -0.18
N GLY A 52 -11.90 14.45 0.76
CA GLY A 52 -11.57 15.84 1.02
C GLY A 52 -10.14 15.99 1.56
N ASN A 53 -9.75 17.22 1.88
CA ASN A 53 -8.43 17.48 2.48
C ASN A 53 -8.20 16.59 3.72
N ASN A 54 -7.12 15.80 3.70
CA ASN A 54 -6.58 14.91 4.76
C ASN A 54 -7.12 13.47 4.85
N ASP A 55 -7.88 13.00 3.88
CA ASP A 55 -8.39 11.62 3.94
C ASP A 55 -7.34 10.58 3.49
N ILE A 56 -7.35 9.41 4.14
CA ILE A 56 -6.44 8.28 3.83
C ILE A 56 -7.22 7.14 3.19
N CYS A 57 -6.64 6.62 2.12
CA CYS A 57 -7.08 5.50 1.30
C CYS A 57 -6.34 4.21 1.72
N ILE A 58 -7.05 3.08 1.91
CA ILE A 58 -6.46 1.74 2.09
C ILE A 58 -6.60 0.90 0.82
N TYR A 59 -5.46 0.53 0.23
CA TYR A 59 -5.34 -0.30 -0.95
C TYR A 59 -5.11 -1.76 -0.52
N ASP A 60 -6.15 -2.58 -0.63
CA ASP A 60 -6.16 -4.00 -0.27
C ASP A 60 -6.43 -4.87 -1.51
N SER A 61 -5.58 -5.87 -1.76
CA SER A 61 -5.67 -6.76 -2.92
C SER A 61 -6.58 -7.98 -2.72
N PHE A 62 -7.11 -8.20 -1.51
CA PHE A 62 -7.84 -9.42 -1.14
C PHE A 62 -9.18 -9.12 -0.46
N TYR A 63 -9.17 -8.36 0.63
CA TYR A 63 -10.39 -8.08 1.39
C TYR A 63 -11.18 -6.91 0.79
N ASN A 64 -12.50 -7.02 0.87
CA ASN A 64 -13.39 -5.91 0.54
C ASN A 64 -13.56 -4.92 1.68
N ASP A 65 -13.37 -5.36 2.92
CA ASP A 65 -13.71 -4.56 4.09
C ASP A 65 -12.59 -4.67 5.12
N ILE A 66 -12.45 -3.62 5.91
CA ILE A 66 -11.57 -3.59 7.08
C ILE A 66 -12.33 -4.04 8.32
N ASP A 67 -11.66 -4.76 9.23
CA ASP A 67 -12.22 -5.09 10.54
C ASP A 67 -11.93 -3.99 11.57
N ASP A 68 -12.58 -4.06 12.73
CA ASP A 68 -12.43 -3.06 13.80
C ASP A 68 -10.98 -2.91 14.27
N ARG A 69 -10.20 -3.99 14.23
CA ARG A 69 -8.78 -3.97 14.61
C ARG A 69 -7.97 -3.15 13.61
N THR A 70 -8.19 -3.37 12.32
CA THR A 70 -7.55 -2.62 11.24
C THR A 70 -7.98 -1.15 11.27
N ALA A 71 -9.26 -0.87 11.47
CA ALA A 71 -9.76 0.50 11.60
C ALA A 71 -9.11 1.24 12.77
N LYS A 72 -9.01 0.60 13.95
CA LYS A 72 -8.32 1.16 15.12
C LYS A 72 -6.83 1.39 14.88
N LEU A 73 -6.15 0.45 14.24
CA LEU A 73 -4.74 0.57 13.87
C LEU A 73 -4.51 1.80 12.97
N ILE A 74 -5.30 1.94 11.90
CA ILE A 74 -5.19 3.07 10.97
C ILE A 74 -5.46 4.39 11.70
N ASN A 75 -6.54 4.45 12.49
CA ASN A 75 -6.88 5.66 13.26
C ASN A 75 -5.76 6.06 14.23
N ASN A 76 -5.13 5.08 14.90
CA ASN A 76 -4.00 5.33 15.78
C ASN A 76 -2.77 5.87 15.02
N MET A 77 -2.57 5.47 13.76
CA MET A 77 -1.46 5.93 12.93
C MET A 77 -1.69 7.32 12.34
N THR A 78 -2.91 7.63 11.90
CA THR A 78 -3.20 8.81 11.08
C THR A 78 -3.86 9.94 11.86
N HIS A 79 -4.54 9.64 12.98
CA HIS A 79 -5.42 10.56 13.70
C HIS A 79 -6.47 11.26 12.81
N GLY A 80 -6.72 10.69 11.61
CA GLY A 80 -7.55 11.28 10.55
C GLY A 80 -8.80 10.45 10.27
N LYS A 81 -9.69 11.00 9.45
CA LYS A 81 -10.84 10.25 8.91
C LYS A 81 -10.34 9.24 7.87
N ILE A 82 -10.89 8.03 7.92
CA ILE A 82 -10.51 6.91 7.06
C ILE A 82 -11.57 6.80 5.96
N HIS A 83 -11.13 6.80 4.71
CA HIS A 83 -11.96 6.44 3.57
C HIS A 83 -11.43 5.14 2.97
N SER A 84 -12.24 4.08 3.01
CA SER A 84 -11.85 2.81 2.40
C SER A 84 -11.82 2.95 0.88
N SER A 85 -10.69 2.66 0.25
CA SER A 85 -10.50 2.79 -1.19
C SER A 85 -10.07 1.47 -1.81
N HIS A 86 -11.05 0.71 -2.25
CA HIS A 86 -10.78 -0.65 -2.70
C HIS A 86 -9.96 -0.62 -4.00
N VAL A 87 -8.80 -1.29 -3.98
CA VAL A 87 -8.17 -1.71 -5.24
C VAL A 87 -9.08 -2.77 -5.81
N HIS A 88 -9.90 -2.38 -6.77
CA HIS A 88 -10.72 -3.29 -7.54
C HIS A 88 -9.82 -4.07 -8.50
N SER A 89 -8.94 -4.90 -7.96
CA SER A 89 -8.31 -5.93 -8.77
C SER A 89 -9.45 -6.88 -9.13
N LYS A 90 -9.77 -6.99 -10.42
CA LYS A 90 -10.63 -8.07 -10.96
C LYS A 90 -10.02 -9.47 -10.74
N LEU A 91 -8.95 -9.58 -9.94
CA LEU A 91 -8.05 -10.71 -9.81
C LEU A 91 -8.08 -11.33 -8.40
N LYS A 92 -9.16 -11.11 -7.63
CA LYS A 92 -9.46 -11.79 -6.36
C LYS A 92 -9.37 -13.33 -6.37
N LYS A 93 -9.20 -13.95 -7.54
CA LYS A 93 -9.45 -15.37 -7.76
C LYS A 93 -8.20 -16.25 -7.78
N GLU A 94 -6.98 -15.70 -7.81
CA GLU A 94 -5.77 -16.52 -7.90
C GLU A 94 -4.86 -16.33 -6.67
N GLY A 95 -5.12 -17.10 -5.61
CA GLY A 95 -4.14 -17.37 -4.55
C GLY A 95 -3.84 -16.23 -3.58
N GLY A 96 -4.30 -16.34 -2.33
CA GLY A 96 -4.00 -15.41 -1.23
C GLY A 96 -2.53 -15.36 -0.78
N THR A 97 -1.57 -15.78 -1.62
CA THR A 97 -0.13 -15.79 -1.32
C THR A 97 0.61 -14.56 -1.87
N ASP A 98 -0.02 -13.77 -2.75
CA ASP A 98 0.63 -12.63 -3.42
C ASP A 98 0.37 -11.27 -2.77
N CYS A 99 -0.29 -11.19 -1.62
CA CYS A 99 -0.59 -9.92 -0.96
C CYS A 99 0.66 -9.05 -0.73
N GLY A 100 1.80 -9.66 -0.41
CA GLY A 100 3.07 -8.94 -0.28
C GLY A 100 3.56 -8.35 -1.61
N VAL A 101 3.44 -9.10 -2.72
CA VAL A 101 3.84 -8.64 -4.06
C VAL A 101 2.92 -7.51 -4.51
N PHE A 102 1.61 -7.63 -4.29
CA PHE A 102 0.65 -6.57 -4.56
C PHE A 102 0.93 -5.32 -3.72
N ALA A 103 1.20 -5.46 -2.42
CA ALA A 103 1.52 -4.31 -1.57
C ALA A 103 2.75 -3.54 -2.09
N ILE A 104 3.80 -4.25 -2.53
CA ILE A 104 4.99 -3.63 -3.13
C ILE A 104 4.64 -2.94 -4.46
N ALA A 105 3.88 -3.60 -5.33
CA ALA A 105 3.48 -3.05 -6.63
C ALA A 105 2.59 -1.81 -6.51
N ILE A 106 1.64 -1.83 -5.59
CA ILE A 106 0.76 -0.70 -5.27
C ILE A 106 1.59 0.46 -4.74
N ALA A 107 2.43 0.24 -3.73
CA ALA A 107 3.29 1.29 -3.17
C ALA A 107 4.19 1.89 -4.25
N THR A 108 4.78 1.06 -5.10
CA THR A 108 5.60 1.51 -6.23
C THR A 108 4.77 2.36 -7.20
N SER A 109 3.60 1.89 -7.64
CA SER A 109 2.75 2.63 -8.58
C SER A 109 2.33 4.00 -8.04
N LEU A 110 1.94 4.07 -6.76
CA LEU A 110 1.59 5.33 -6.10
C LEU A 110 2.77 6.32 -6.10
N LEU A 111 3.98 5.84 -5.78
CA LEU A 111 5.19 6.67 -5.76
C LEU A 111 5.58 7.19 -7.16
N TYR A 112 5.27 6.45 -8.20
CA TYR A 112 5.44 6.88 -9.59
C TYR A 112 4.23 7.66 -10.15
N ASN A 113 3.25 8.02 -9.31
CA ASN A 113 2.01 8.70 -9.70
C ASN A 113 1.20 7.95 -10.78
N GLN A 114 1.21 6.61 -10.72
CA GLN A 114 0.48 5.72 -11.61
C GLN A 114 -0.72 5.09 -10.89
N SER A 115 -1.75 4.74 -11.65
CA SER A 115 -2.95 4.09 -11.10
C SER A 115 -2.64 2.64 -10.66
N PRO A 116 -2.86 2.28 -9.38
CA PRO A 116 -2.53 0.95 -8.85
C PRO A 116 -3.59 -0.13 -9.17
N LEU A 117 -4.36 0.04 -10.25
CA LEU A 117 -5.61 -0.71 -10.48
C LEU A 117 -5.51 -1.82 -11.54
N LYS A 118 -4.38 -1.95 -12.24
CA LYS A 118 -4.20 -2.93 -13.31
C LYS A 118 -2.81 -3.55 -13.20
N PHE A 119 -2.75 -4.76 -12.63
CA PHE A 119 -1.53 -5.56 -12.58
C PHE A 119 -1.73 -6.90 -13.28
N GLN A 120 -0.67 -7.42 -13.89
CA GLN A 120 -0.60 -8.73 -14.52
C GLN A 120 0.02 -9.73 -13.53
N GLN A 121 -0.79 -10.24 -12.60
CA GLN A 121 -0.34 -11.11 -11.49
C GLN A 121 0.67 -12.21 -11.89
N PRO A 122 0.49 -12.95 -13.00
CA PRO A 122 1.45 -14.00 -13.39
C PRO A 122 2.89 -13.49 -13.62
N GLN A 123 3.05 -12.21 -13.95
CA GLN A 123 4.36 -11.60 -14.24
C GLN A 123 4.96 -10.88 -13.03
N MET A 124 4.15 -10.52 -12.03
CA MET A 124 4.58 -9.65 -10.92
C MET A 124 5.70 -10.27 -10.07
N ARG A 125 5.66 -11.58 -9.79
CA ARG A 125 6.71 -12.26 -9.01
C ARG A 125 8.05 -12.24 -9.72
N HIS A 126 8.04 -12.56 -11.02
CA HIS A 126 9.26 -12.55 -11.83
C HIS A 126 9.83 -11.12 -11.92
N HIS A 127 8.95 -10.14 -12.15
CA HIS A 127 9.34 -8.73 -12.15
C HIS A 127 9.95 -8.28 -10.81
N LEU A 128 9.41 -8.73 -9.68
CA LEU A 128 9.96 -8.40 -8.36
C LEU A 128 11.38 -8.95 -8.19
N ILE A 129 11.64 -10.18 -8.66
CA ILE A 129 12.98 -10.77 -8.62
C ILE A 129 13.96 -9.91 -9.43
N LEU A 130 13.59 -9.53 -10.66
CA LEU A 130 14.42 -8.65 -11.50
C LEU A 130 14.66 -7.28 -10.83
N CYS A 131 13.66 -6.73 -10.13
CA CYS A 131 13.82 -5.49 -9.37
C CYS A 131 14.84 -5.64 -8.24
N PHE A 132 14.83 -6.78 -7.53
CA PHE A 132 15.82 -7.06 -6.48
C PHE A 132 17.23 -7.25 -7.04
N GLU A 133 17.38 -8.01 -8.13
CA GLU A 133 18.67 -8.21 -8.80
C GLU A 133 19.26 -6.90 -9.29
N ASN A 134 18.42 -6.00 -9.82
CA ASN A 134 18.83 -4.68 -10.30
C ASN A 134 18.87 -3.60 -9.21
N ASN A 135 18.55 -3.93 -7.94
CA ASN A 135 18.43 -2.99 -6.82
C ASN A 135 17.52 -1.78 -7.09
N SER A 136 16.51 -1.94 -7.95
CA SER A 136 15.62 -0.86 -8.40
C SER A 136 14.18 -1.35 -8.50
N LEU A 137 13.28 -0.73 -7.74
CA LEU A 137 11.84 -0.96 -7.86
C LEU A 137 11.26 0.02 -8.88
N VAL A 138 10.79 -0.55 -9.98
CA VAL A 138 10.12 0.15 -11.08
C VAL A 138 8.66 -0.31 -11.16
N PRO A 139 7.77 0.47 -11.79
CA PRO A 139 6.37 0.09 -11.94
C PRO A 139 6.17 -1.33 -12.43
N PHE A 140 5.17 -2.00 -11.84
CA PHE A 140 4.87 -3.40 -12.10
C PHE A 140 3.96 -3.55 -13.32
N PRO A 141 4.06 -4.67 -14.06
CA PRO A 141 3.20 -4.97 -15.21
C PRO A 141 1.76 -5.29 -14.81
#